data_AF-A0A7C5YQ91-F1
#
_entry.id   AF-A0A7C5YQ91-F1
#
_cell.length_a   1.000
_cell.length_b   1.000
_cell.length_c   1.000
_cell.angle_alpha   90.00
_cell.angle_beta   90.00
_cell.angle_gamma   90.00
#
_symmetry.space_group_name_H-M   'P 1'
#
loop_
_entity.id
_entity.type
_entity.pdbx_description
1 polymer ?
#
loop_
_entity_poly.entity_id
_entity_poly.type
_entity_poly.pdbx_seq_one_letter_code
_entity_poly.pdbx_strand_id
1 'polypeptide(L)'
;MLWLVAIWLTFHTTPRTIRTFSQWRHTRAETHQLELELQSLRQHEQYLQSELERARTDLGRESLARQRGWIRKGEEPLRLGR
;
A
#
# COMPACT_ATOMS: atom_id res chain seq x y z
N MET A 1 53.86 12.67 14.17
CA MET A 1 53.13 13.56 13.24
C MET A 1 52.08 12.83 12.39
N LEU A 2 52.41 11.73 11.71
CA LEU A 2 51.43 10.96 10.91
C LEU A 2 50.16 10.52 11.66
N TRP A 3 50.30 10.11 12.92
CA TRP A 3 49.16 9.71 13.76
C TRP A 3 48.16 10.84 14.03
N LEU A 4 48.62 12.09 14.16
CA LEU A 4 47.73 13.24 14.36
C LEU A 4 46.91 13.55 13.10
N VAL A 5 47.52 13.40 11.91
CA VAL A 5 46.83 13.57 10.63
C VAL A 5 45.78 12.48 10.44
N ALA A 6 46.06 11.23 10.82
CA ALA A 6 45.10 10.13 10.74
C ALA A 6 43.90 10.35 11.67
N ILE A 7 44.12 10.80 12.91
CA ILE A 7 43.04 11.12 13.87
C ILE A 7 42.22 12.31 13.38
N TRP A 8 42.86 13.34 12.83
CA TRP A 8 42.14 14.50 12.30
C TRP A 8 41.28 14.12 11.09
N LEU A 9 41.77 13.25 10.21
CA LEU A 9 41.01 12.76 9.05
C LEU A 9 39.77 12.00 9.48
N THR A 10 39.91 11.05 10.41
CA THR A 10 38.77 10.24 10.90
C THR A 10 37.74 11.12 11.59
N PHE A 11 38.14 12.07 12.45
CA PHE A 11 37.19 12.98 13.08
C PHE A 11 36.42 13.87 12.10
N HIS A 12 37.03 14.25 10.97
CA HIS A 12 36.36 15.08 9.96
C HIS A 12 35.51 14.29 8.96
N THR A 13 35.92 13.08 8.58
CA THR A 13 35.21 12.29 7.56
C THR A 13 34.04 11.50 8.14
N THR A 14 34.17 10.99 9.37
CA THR A 14 33.17 10.15 10.04
C THR A 14 31.80 10.83 10.26
N PRO A 15 31.69 12.11 10.67
CA PRO A 15 30.38 12.71 10.87
C PRO A 15 29.62 12.93 9.56
N ARG A 16 30.32 13.16 8.43
CA ARG A 16 29.68 13.28 7.11
C ARG A 16 29.19 11.93 6.62
N THR A 17 29.99 10.87 6.73
CA THR A 17 29.60 9.54 6.29
C THR A 17 28.45 8.96 7.11
N ILE A 18 28.44 9.20 8.43
CA ILE A 18 27.33 8.79 9.31
C ILE A 18 26.02 9.49 8.90
N ARG A 19 26.06 10.81 8.64
CA ARG A 19 24.87 11.56 8.20
C ARG A 19 24.34 11.10 6.86
N THR A 20 25.21 10.87 5.88
CA THR A 20 24.77 10.36 4.56
C THR A 20 24.21 8.95 4.66
N PHE A 21 24.77 8.11 5.52
CA PHE A 21 24.29 6.75 5.71
C PHE A 21 22.94 6.71 6.46
N SER A 22 22.74 7.57 7.46
CA SER A 22 21.46 7.68 8.14
C SER A 22 20.38 8.23 7.22
N GLN A 23 20.70 9.25 6.40
CA GLN A 23 19.79 9.77 5.37
C GLN A 23 19.44 8.69 4.35
N TRP A 24 20.42 7.97 3.82
CA TRP A 24 20.17 6.87 2.89
C TRP A 24 19.29 5.77 3.50
N ARG A 25 19.56 5.38 4.76
CA ARG A 25 18.69 4.41 5.46
C ARG A 25 17.27 4.93 5.63
N HIS A 26 17.12 6.21 5.98
CA HIS A 26 15.82 6.84 6.19
C HIS A 26 15.01 6.84 4.88
N THR A 27 15.61 7.34 3.80
CA THR A 27 14.97 7.36 2.48
C THR A 27 14.65 5.94 1.99
N ARG A 28 15.51 4.95 2.29
CA ARG A 28 15.23 3.54 1.97
C ARG A 28 14.05 2.97 2.77
N ALA A 29 13.88 3.37 4.02
CA ALA A 29 12.73 2.96 4.83
C ALA A 29 11.43 3.62 4.32
N GLU A 30 11.46 4.91 4.02
CA GLU A 30 10.32 5.64 3.44
C GLU A 30 9.89 5.05 2.10
N THR A 31 10.85 4.79 1.20
CA THR A 31 10.54 4.18 -0.11
C THR A 31 9.94 2.79 0.03
N HIS A 32 10.42 1.98 0.96
CA HIS A 32 9.82 0.67 1.24
C HIS A 32 8.40 0.79 1.81
N GLN A 33 8.14 1.75 2.69
CA GLN A 33 6.79 2.00 3.21
C GLN A 33 5.84 2.43 2.09
N LEU A 34 6.27 3.36 1.23
CA LEU A 34 5.48 3.79 0.07
C LEU A 34 5.23 2.66 -0.93
N GLU A 35 6.19 1.74 -1.11
CA GLU A 35 6.01 0.58 -1.98
C GLU A 35 4.96 -0.39 -1.42
N LEU A 36 4.96 -0.62 -0.10
CA LEU A 36 3.92 -1.41 0.57
C LEU A 36 2.54 -0.75 0.44
N GLU A 37 2.46 0.57 0.64
CA GLU A 37 1.21 1.32 0.47
C GLU A 37 0.69 1.20 -0.97
N LEU A 38 1.56 1.40 -1.97
CA LEU A 38 1.20 1.24 -3.38
C LEU A 38 0.73 -0.19 -3.69
N GLN A 39 1.37 -1.21 -3.13
CA GLN A 39 0.95 -2.59 -3.32
C GLN A 39 -0.44 -2.83 -2.71
N SER A 40 -0.68 -2.33 -1.50
CA SER A 40 -1.99 -2.44 -0.84
C SER A 40 -3.10 -1.72 -1.61
N LEU A 41 -2.82 -0.53 -2.14
CA LEU A 41 -3.76 0.24 -2.96
C LEU A 41 -4.08 -0.47 -4.26
N ARG A 42 -3.09 -1.06 -4.94
CA ARG A 42 -3.32 -1.87 -6.15
C ARG A 42 -4.18 -3.09 -5.87
N GLN A 43 -3.96 -3.77 -4.74
CA GLN A 43 -4.81 -4.88 -4.33
C GLN A 43 -6.24 -4.41 -4.06
N HIS A 44 -6.40 -3.25 -3.42
CA HIS A 44 -7.71 -2.64 -3.19
C HIS A 44 -8.41 -2.27 -4.50
N GLU A 45 -7.68 -1.69 -5.46
CA GLU A 45 -8.21 -1.35 -6.77
C GLU A 45 -8.68 -2.60 -7.52
N GLN A 46 -7.87 -3.66 -7.55
CA GLN A 46 -8.25 -4.93 -8.18
C GLN A 46 -9.48 -5.55 -7.50
N TYR A 47 -9.55 -5.49 -6.17
CA TYR A 47 -10.71 -5.94 -5.42
C TYR A 47 -11.96 -5.15 -5.83
N LEU A 48 -11.89 -3.83 -5.84
CA LEU A 48 -13.00 -2.96 -6.22
C LEU A 48 -13.42 -3.16 -7.68
N GLN A 49 -12.47 -3.32 -8.60
CA GLN A 49 -12.77 -3.66 -10.00
C GLN A 49 -13.50 -5.00 -10.09
N SER A 50 -13.10 -6.01 -9.31
CA SER A 50 -13.80 -7.29 -9.26
C SER A 50 -15.22 -7.17 -8.69
N GLU A 51 -15.42 -6.31 -7.68
CA GLU A 51 -16.77 -6.01 -7.17
C GLU A 51 -17.62 -5.28 -8.21
N LEU A 52 -17.06 -4.33 -8.95
CA LEU A 52 -17.77 -3.62 -10.01
C LEU A 52 -18.19 -4.55 -11.15
N GLU A 53 -17.30 -5.45 -11.60
CA GLU A 53 -17.65 -6.45 -12.61
C GLU A 53 -18.72 -7.43 -12.12
N ARG A 54 -18.66 -7.84 -10.83
CA ARG A 54 -19.77 -8.61 -10.23
C ARG A 54 -21.07 -7.80 -10.25
N ALA A 55 -21.02 -6.54 -9.84
CA ALA A 55 -22.17 -5.63 -9.84
C ALA A 55 -22.68 -5.25 -11.25
N ARG A 56 -21.97 -5.63 -12.32
CA ARG A 56 -22.45 -5.45 -13.69
C ARG A 56 -23.55 -6.44 -14.07
N THR A 57 -23.57 -7.61 -13.42
CA THR A 57 -24.61 -8.63 -13.61
C THR A 57 -25.68 -8.53 -12.52
N ASP A 58 -26.95 -8.78 -12.85
CA ASP A 58 -28.04 -8.73 -11.86
C ASP A 58 -27.83 -9.70 -10.70
N LEU A 59 -27.42 -10.94 -11.02
CA LEU A 59 -27.07 -11.96 -10.03
C LEU A 59 -25.89 -11.53 -9.14
N GLY A 60 -24.89 -10.86 -9.70
CA GLY A 60 -23.75 -10.36 -8.95
C GLY A 60 -24.09 -9.15 -8.08
N ARG A 61 -24.98 -8.25 -8.53
CA ARG A 61 -25.54 -7.16 -7.70
C ARG A 61 -26.27 -7.70 -6.48
N GLU A 62 -27.12 -8.71 -6.68
CA GLU A 62 -27.83 -9.35 -5.57
C GLU A 62 -26.88 -10.04 -4.60
N SER A 63 -25.86 -10.74 -5.11
CA SER A 63 -24.87 -11.40 -4.25
C SER A 63 -24.11 -10.39 -3.39
N LEU A 64 -23.72 -9.24 -3.97
CA LEU A 64 -23.05 -8.16 -3.26
C LEU A 64 -23.97 -7.47 -2.26
N ALA A 65 -25.23 -7.22 -2.63
CA ALA A 65 -26.21 -6.62 -1.73
C ALA A 65 -26.52 -7.53 -0.53
N ARG A 66 -26.59 -8.86 -0.73
CA ARG A 66 -26.69 -9.83 0.37
C ARG A 66 -25.42 -9.86 1.22
N GLN A 67 -24.23 -9.82 0.62
CA GLN A 67 -22.96 -9.82 1.34
C GLN A 67 -22.74 -8.54 2.17
N ARG A 68 -23.19 -7.38 1.67
CA ARG A 68 -23.21 -6.09 2.40
C ARG A 68 -24.39 -5.97 3.39
N GLY A 69 -25.28 -6.97 3.44
CA GLY A 69 -26.44 -6.98 4.35
C GLY A 69 -27.56 -6.01 3.96
N TRP A 70 -27.55 -5.48 2.74
CA TRP A 70 -28.59 -4.59 2.21
C TRP A 70 -29.86 -5.35 1.81
N ILE A 71 -29.76 -6.65 1.56
CA ILE A 71 -30.90 -7.55 1.28
C ILE A 71 -30.87 -8.69 2.29
N ARG A 72 -31.98 -8.96 2.98
CA ARG A 72 -32.07 -10.06 3.96
C ARG A 72 -32.20 -11.40 3.24
N LYS A 73 -31.68 -12.46 3.86
CA LYS A 73 -31.79 -13.85 3.37
C LYS A 73 -33.29 -14.22 3.29
N GLY A 74 -33.85 -14.25 2.08
CA GLY A 74 -35.25 -14.61 1.85
C GLY A 74 -36.11 -13.53 1.17
N GLU A 75 -35.60 -12.32 0.92
CA GLU A 75 -36.28 -11.34 0.06
C GLU A 75 -36.13 -11.74 -1.41
N GLU A 76 -37.26 -11.77 -2.14
CA GLU A 76 -37.31 -12.13 -3.55
C GLU A 76 -36.43 -11.19 -4.39
N PRO A 77 -35.74 -11.72 -5.42
CA PRO A 77 -34.89 -10.92 -6.29
C PRO A 77 -35.69 -9.80 -6.96
N LEU A 78 -35.15 -8.58 -7.00
CA LEU A 78 -35.69 -7.50 -7.80
C LEU A 78 -35.65 -7.93 -9.27
N ARG A 79 -36.76 -8.52 -9.74
CA ARG A 79 -37.01 -8.76 -11.17
C ARG A 79 -37.15 -7.39 -11.82
N LEU A 80 -36.03 -6.79 -12.19
CA LEU A 80 -36.01 -5.67 -13.11
C LEU A 80 -36.49 -6.22 -14.45
N GLY A 81 -37.79 -6.08 -14.68
CA GLY A 81 -38.44 -6.40 -15.94
C GLY A 81 -37.75 -5.67 -17.09
N ARG A 82 -37.47 -6.46 -18.12
CA ARG A 82 -36.94 -6.17 -19.46
C ARG A 82 -37.01 -4.73 -19.94
#